data_AF-A0A2I0QEG2-F1
#
_entry.id   AF-A0A2I0QEG2-F1
#
_cell.length_a   1.000
_cell.length_b   1.000
_cell.length_c   1.000
_cell.angle_alpha   90.00
_cell.angle_beta   90.00
_cell.angle_gamma   90.00
#
_symmetry.space_group_name_H-M   'P 1'
#
loop_
_entity.id
_entity.type
_entity.pdbx_description
1 polymer ?
#
loop_
_entity_poly.entity_id
_entity_poly.type
_entity_poly.pdbx_seq_one_letter_code
_entity_poly.pdbx_strand_id
1 'polypeptide(L)' 'MARYKIPGLKTILIKENRTRKSAPNWVFQKTGRKVKGSPQSNRHWRRNSIF' A
#
# COMPACT_ATOMS: atom_id res chain seq x y z
N MET A 1 15.38 -1.38 10.32
CA MET A 1 15.42 -2.00 8.97
C MET A 1 16.88 -2.26 8.61
N ALA A 2 17.24 -3.49 8.22
CA ALA A 2 18.62 -3.83 7.85
C ALA A 2 19.05 -3.17 6.53
N ARG A 3 20.32 -2.77 6.45
CA ARG A 3 20.96 -2.14 5.28
C ARG A 3 21.05 -3.09 4.07
N TYR A 4 21.29 -4.37 4.34
CA TYR A 4 21.37 -5.43 3.32
C TYR A 4 20.07 -6.24 3.31
N LYS A 5 19.53 -6.49 2.11
CA LYS A 5 18.30 -7.28 1.91
C LYS A 5 18.45 -8.21 0.73
N ILE A 6 17.94 -9.43 0.91
CA ILE A 6 17.79 -10.41 -0.17
C ILE A 6 16.84 -9.82 -1.24
N PRO A 7 17.09 -10.05 -2.55
CA PRO A 7 16.27 -9.49 -3.63
C PRO A 7 14.76 -9.74 -3.46
N GLY A 8 14.35 -10.92 -2.99
CA GLY A 8 12.94 -11.24 -2.73
C GLY A 8 12.29 -10.37 -1.66
N LEU A 9 13.02 -10.01 -0.60
CA LEU A 9 12.50 -9.09 0.42
C LEU A 9 12.36 -7.67 -0.13
N LYS A 10 13.24 -7.27 -1.05
CA LYS A 10 13.17 -5.96 -1.72
C LYS A 10 11.93 -5.86 -2.61
N THR A 11 11.59 -6.90 -3.38
CA THR A 11 10.40 -6.90 -4.24
C THR A 11 9.11 -6.87 -3.44
N ILE A 12 9.03 -7.61 -2.32
CA ILE A 12 7.90 -7.56 -1.39
C ILE A 12 7.70 -6.14 -0.85
N LEU A 13 8.77 -5.48 -0.41
CA LEU A 13 8.72 -4.10 0.09
C LEU A 13 8.26 -3.11 -0.98
N ILE A 14 8.73 -3.25 -2.22
CA ILE A 14 8.33 -2.39 -3.33
C ILE A 14 6.84 -2.59 -3.64
N LYS A 15 6.38 -3.85 -3.72
CA LYS A 15 4.97 -4.19 -3.97
C LYS A 15 4.09 -3.59 -2.88
N GLU A 16 4.44 -3.80 -1.62
CA GLU A 16 3.68 -3.28 -0.48
C GLU A 16 3.65 -1.75 -0.44
N ASN A 17 4.76 -1.08 -0.82
CA ASN A 17 4.77 0.38 -0.89
C ASN A 17 3.87 0.93 -2.00
N ARG A 18 3.70 0.19 -3.10
CA ARG A 18 2.79 0.59 -4.19
C ARG A 18 1.33 0.40 -3.82
N THR A 19 0.99 -0.70 -3.13
CA THR A 19 -0.39 -1.00 -2.71
C THR A 19 -0.91 -0.06 -1.63
N ARG A 20 -0.01 0.48 -0.78
CA ARG A 20 -0.35 1.48 0.26
C ARG A 20 -0.85 2.82 -0.27
N LYS A 21 -0.67 3.12 -1.55
CA LYS A 21 -1.09 4.41 -2.11
C LYS A 21 -2.62 4.48 -2.17
N SER A 22 -3.17 5.62 -1.77
CA SER A 22 -4.60 5.87 -1.90
C SER A 22 -5.03 5.81 -3.37
N ALA A 23 -6.27 5.37 -3.61
CA ALA A 23 -6.85 5.46 -4.94
C ALA A 23 -6.98 6.94 -5.35
N PRO A 24 -6.69 7.28 -6.61
CA PRO A 24 -6.85 8.65 -7.11
C PRO A 24 -8.29 9.15 -7.04
N ASN A 25 -8.45 10.48 -6.89
CA ASN A 25 -9.78 11.11 -6.76
C ASN A 25 -10.72 10.81 -7.94
N TRP A 26 -10.19 10.68 -9.16
CA TRP A 26 -10.98 10.37 -10.35
C TRP A 26 -11.69 9.01 -10.26
N VAL A 27 -11.12 8.04 -9.51
CA VAL A 27 -11.73 6.72 -9.30
C VAL A 27 -13.02 6.85 -8.49
N PHE A 28 -13.02 7.70 -7.47
CA PHE A 28 -14.19 7.94 -6.63
C PHE A 28 -15.30 8.67 -7.38
N GLN A 29 -14.93 9.62 -8.24
CA GLN A 29 -15.87 10.32 -9.12
C GLN A 29 -16.52 9.36 -10.12
N LYS A 30 -15.71 8.53 -10.79
CA LYS A 30 -16.18 7.54 -11.78
C LYS A 30 -17.09 6.47 -11.18
N THR A 31 -16.86 6.08 -9.94
CA THR A 31 -17.61 5.01 -9.27
C THR A 31 -18.83 5.51 -8.48
N GLY A 32 -19.18 6.79 -8.57
CA GLY A 32 -20.26 7.37 -7.75
C GLY A 32 -20.01 7.21 -6.25
N ARG A 33 -18.74 7.24 -5.83
CA ARG A 33 -18.28 6.97 -4.46
C ARG A 33 -18.71 5.59 -3.92
N LYS A 34 -18.99 4.60 -4.78
CA LYS A 34 -19.16 3.20 -4.34
C LYS A 34 -17.88 2.64 -3.74
N VAL A 35 -16.73 3.05 -4.28
CA VAL A 35 -15.43 2.88 -3.63
C VAL A 35 -15.27 4.06 -2.66
N LYS A 36 -15.28 3.83 -1.35
CA LYS A 36 -15.22 4.90 -0.31
C LYS A 36 -13.84 5.08 0.35
N GLY A 37 -12.85 4.34 -0.13
CA GLY A 37 -11.47 4.39 0.36
C GLY A 37 -10.63 3.37 -0.40
N SER A 38 -9.31 3.42 -0.23
CA SER A 38 -8.44 2.36 -0.75
C SER A 38 -8.85 1.02 -0.11
N PRO A 39 -9.23 -0.01 -0.89
CA PRO A 39 -9.79 -1.24 -0.33
C PRO A 39 -8.78 -2.12 0.42
N GLN A 40 -7.49 -1.76 0.48
CA GLN A 40 -6.51 -2.53 1.24
C GLN A 40 -5.39 -1.64 1.83
N SER A 41 -5.64 -1.19 3.05
CA SER A 41 -4.65 -0.83 4.07
C SER A 41 -3.80 0.43 3.83
N ASN A 42 -4.19 1.52 4.50
CA ASN A 42 -3.23 2.51 5.00
C ASN A 42 -2.39 1.89 6.14
N ARG A 43 -1.66 0.81 5.82
CA ARG A 43 -0.87 0.05 6.77
C ARG A 43 0.25 0.94 7.31
N HIS A 44 0.13 1.37 8.56
CA HIS A 44 1.16 2.15 9.21
C HIS A 44 2.28 1.23 9.70
N TRP A 45 3.53 1.56 9.36
CA TRP A 45 4.70 0.73 9.68
C TRP A 45 4.87 0.47 11.18
N ARG A 46 4.43 1.39 12.06
CA ARG A 46 4.41 1.18 13.52
C ARG A 46 3.27 0.30 14.03
N ARG A 47 2.13 0.26 13.34
CA ARG A 47 0.93 -0.44 13.84
C ARG A 47 0.83 -1.86 13.30
N ASN A 48 1.39 -2.11 12.12
CA ASN A 48 1.33 -3.40 11.49
C ASN A 48 2.59 -3.60 10.63
N SER A 49 3.59 -4.30 11.19
CA SER A 49 4.88 -4.56 10.53
C SER A 49 4.77 -5.71 9.54
N ILE A 50 5.39 -5.57 8.36
CA ILE A 50 5.40 -6.60 7.29
C ILE A 50 6.22 -7.84 7.70
N PHE A 51 7.15 -7.64 8.63
CA PHE A 51 8.08 -8.62 9.18
C PHE A 51 8.04 -8.52 10.70
#